data_AF-A0A7D4AWB7-F1
#
_entry.id   AF-A0A7D4AWB7-F1
#
_cell.length_a   1.000
_cell.length_b   1.000
_cell.length_c   1.000
_cell.angle_alpha   90.00
_cell.angle_beta   90.00
_cell.angle_gamma   90.00
#
_symmetry.space_group_name_H-M   'P 1'
#
loop_
_entity.id
_entity.type
_entity.pdbx_description
1 polymer ?
#
loop_
_entity_poly.entity_id
_entity_poly.type
_entity_poly.pdbx_seq_one_letter_code
_entity_poly.pdbx_strand_id
1 'polypeptide(L)'
;MPLSPLHPLAADTTQHSDGGGHSLILLLIVGAVVYAVGYAISIRVHPYKSCPRCKGSGRHRGAWFRDSFRACDRCGGQGREYRAFAHRPYAQNERKRRGRR
;
A
#
# COMPACT_ATOMS: atom_id res chain seq x y z
N MET A 1 63.21 -39.35 -30.36
CA MET A 1 61.90 -39.62 -29.74
C MET A 1 61.35 -38.31 -29.20
N PRO A 2 60.39 -37.66 -29.88
CA PRO A 2 59.80 -36.39 -29.45
C PRO A 2 58.69 -36.62 -28.42
N LEU A 3 58.77 -35.96 -27.27
CA LEU A 3 57.68 -35.87 -26.30
C LEU A 3 56.87 -34.61 -26.65
N SER A 4 55.71 -34.79 -27.27
CA SER A 4 54.73 -33.70 -27.44
C SER A 4 54.03 -33.41 -26.11
N PRO A 5 53.75 -32.13 -25.80
CA PRO A 5 52.82 -31.75 -24.74
C PRO A 5 51.38 -31.92 -25.26
N LEU A 6 50.40 -32.00 -24.37
CA LEU A 6 49.00 -31.52 -24.54
C LEU A 6 48.10 -32.19 -23.47
N HIS A 7 47.65 -31.39 -22.50
CA HIS A 7 46.26 -30.94 -22.39
C HIS A 7 46.07 -30.27 -21.01
N PRO A 8 45.62 -29.01 -20.94
CA PRO A 8 45.04 -28.51 -19.71
C PRO A 8 43.76 -29.30 -19.45
N LEU A 9 43.69 -30.02 -18.33
CA LEU A 9 42.42 -30.55 -17.86
C LEU A 9 41.46 -29.37 -17.77
N ALA A 10 40.35 -29.50 -18.48
CA ALA A 10 39.23 -28.60 -18.44
C ALA A 10 38.96 -28.24 -16.97
N ALA A 11 38.99 -26.94 -16.68
CA ALA A 11 38.38 -26.43 -15.49
C ALA A 11 36.88 -26.72 -15.61
N ASP A 12 36.45 -27.86 -15.08
CA ASP A 12 35.05 -28.10 -14.75
C ASP A 12 34.69 -26.99 -13.76
N THR A 13 34.16 -25.91 -14.30
CA THR A 13 33.52 -24.87 -13.51
C THR A 13 32.20 -25.49 -13.12
N THR A 14 32.25 -26.38 -12.12
CA THR A 14 31.07 -26.90 -11.47
C THR A 14 30.35 -25.68 -10.94
N GLN A 15 29.34 -25.24 -11.68
CA GLN A 15 28.36 -24.29 -11.19
C GLN A 15 27.65 -25.02 -10.06
N HIS A 16 28.18 -24.85 -8.85
CA HIS A 16 27.57 -25.30 -7.61
C HIS A 16 26.24 -24.57 -7.52
N SER A 17 25.22 -25.22 -8.06
CA SER A 17 23.86 -24.77 -8.04
C SER A 17 23.36 -25.02 -6.62
N ASP A 18 23.52 -24.01 -5.76
CA ASP A 18 22.85 -23.88 -4.45
C ASP A 18 21.32 -23.73 -4.66
N GLY A 19 20.72 -24.71 -5.34
CA GLY A 19 19.35 -24.69 -5.86
C GLY A 19 18.27 -24.76 -4.77
N GLY A 20 18.65 -25.03 -3.52
CA GLY A 20 17.72 -25.04 -2.38
C GLY A 20 17.56 -23.67 -1.73
N GLY A 21 18.67 -23.00 -1.43
CA GLY A 21 18.66 -21.73 -0.68
C GLY A 21 18.18 -20.55 -1.51
N HIS A 22 18.71 -20.41 -2.73
CA HIS A 22 18.33 -19.30 -3.61
C HIS A 22 16.90 -19.38 -4.08
N SER A 23 16.39 -20.59 -4.36
CA SER A 23 14.99 -20.79 -4.74
C SER A 23 14.02 -20.36 -3.64
N LEU A 24 14.31 -20.71 -2.39
CA LEU A 24 13.49 -20.34 -1.24
C LEU A 24 13.57 -18.83 -0.96
N ILE A 25 14.76 -18.24 -1.04
CA ILE A 25 14.96 -16.79 -0.90
C ILE A 25 14.20 -16.03 -1.98
N LEU A 26 14.28 -16.46 -3.25
CA LEU A 26 13.54 -15.84 -4.35
C LEU A 26 12.03 -15.93 -4.15
N LEU A 27 11.52 -17.07 -3.70
CA LEU A 27 10.09 -17.25 -3.42
C LEU A 27 9.61 -16.33 -2.29
N LEU A 28 10.40 -16.16 -1.23
CA LEU A 28 10.10 -15.22 -0.15
C LEU A 28 10.10 -13.77 -0.63
N ILE A 29 11.08 -13.38 -1.46
CA ILE A 29 11.15 -12.02 -2.03
C ILE A 29 9.93 -11.76 -2.91
N VAL A 30 9.58 -12.68 -3.80
CA VAL A 30 8.40 -12.54 -4.67
C VAL A 30 7.13 -12.45 -3.83
N GLY A 31 6.98 -13.30 -2.81
CA GLY A 31 5.85 -13.25 -1.88
C GLY A 31 5.74 -11.91 -1.15
N ALA A 32 6.86 -11.39 -0.65
CA ALA A 32 6.92 -10.09 0.02
C ALA A 32 6.54 -8.94 -0.93
N VAL A 33 7.02 -8.96 -2.17
CA VAL A 33 6.69 -7.96 -3.18
C VAL A 33 5.21 -7.99 -3.53
N VAL A 34 4.64 -9.18 -3.79
CA VAL A 34 3.20 -9.32 -4.08
C VAL A 34 2.36 -8.82 -2.90
N TYR A 35 2.74 -9.17 -1.67
CA TYR A 35 2.07 -8.67 -0.47
C TYR A 35 2.15 -7.14 -0.36
N ALA A 36 3.33 -6.56 -0.54
CA ALA A 36 3.54 -5.12 -0.47
C ALA A 36 2.73 -4.37 -1.54
N VAL A 37 2.69 -4.87 -2.77
CA VAL A 37 1.90 -4.30 -3.87
C VAL A 37 0.41 -4.42 -3.58
N GLY A 38 -0.07 -5.59 -3.16
CA GLY A 38 -1.47 -5.80 -2.78
C GLY A 38 -1.90 -4.88 -1.63
N TYR A 39 -1.03 -4.72 -0.62
CA TYR A 39 -1.26 -3.81 0.50
C TYR A 39 -1.31 -2.34 0.05
N ALA A 40 -0.39 -1.92 -0.82
CA ALA A 40 -0.38 -0.57 -1.38
C ALA A 40 -1.63 -0.27 -2.23
N ILE A 41 -2.07 -1.23 -3.04
CA ILE A 41 -3.33 -1.11 -3.81
C ILE A 41 -4.51 -1.00 -2.85
N SER A 42 -4.57 -1.83 -1.81
CA SER A 42 -5.64 -1.80 -0.81
C SER A 42 -5.75 -0.43 -0.13
N ILE A 43 -4.61 0.16 0.26
CA ILE A 43 -4.57 1.52 0.83
C ILE A 43 -5.04 2.57 -0.18
N ARG A 44 -4.70 2.42 -1.47
CA ARG A 44 -5.14 3.36 -2.52
C ARG A 44 -6.63 3.24 -2.85
N VAL A 45 -7.19 2.04 -2.84
CA VAL A 45 -8.62 1.80 -3.13
C VAL A 45 -9.50 2.24 -1.96
N HIS A 46 -9.05 2.02 -0.72
CA HIS A 46 -9.77 2.41 0.50
C HIS A 46 -9.01 3.49 1.30
N PRO A 47 -8.82 4.70 0.74
CA PRO A 47 -8.02 5.74 1.37
C PRO A 47 -8.78 6.46 2.49
N TYR A 48 -10.09 6.25 2.62
CA TYR A 48 -10.96 6.96 3.55
C TYR A 48 -11.18 6.14 4.83
N LYS A 49 -10.93 6.77 5.97
CA LYS A 49 -11.34 6.32 7.30
C LYS A 49 -12.50 7.17 7.81
N SER A 50 -13.31 6.61 8.70
CA SER A 50 -14.30 7.39 9.44
C SER A 50 -13.59 8.48 10.25
N CYS A 51 -14.12 9.71 10.20
CA CYS A 51 -13.58 10.79 11.01
C CYS A 51 -13.74 10.43 12.49
N PRO A 52 -12.67 10.45 13.30
CA PRO A 52 -12.73 10.01 14.70
C PRO A 52 -13.59 10.94 15.57
N ARG A 53 -13.72 12.22 15.20
CA ARG A 53 -14.47 13.22 16.00
C ARG A 53 -15.98 13.05 15.87
N CYS A 54 -16.47 12.79 14.66
CA CYS A 54 -17.91 12.61 14.39
C CYS A 54 -18.29 11.14 14.13
N LYS A 55 -17.34 10.20 14.26
CA LYS A 55 -17.52 8.76 14.04
C LYS A 55 -18.23 8.41 12.72
N GLY A 56 -17.94 9.12 11.63
CA GLY A 56 -18.59 8.86 10.34
C GLY A 56 -19.83 9.71 10.03
N SER A 57 -20.46 10.36 11.02
CA SER A 57 -21.74 11.06 10.80
C SER A 57 -21.63 12.34 9.96
N GLY A 58 -20.46 12.98 9.98
CA GLY A 58 -20.23 14.30 9.37
C GLY A 58 -20.86 15.47 10.13
N ARG A 59 -21.64 15.21 11.18
CA ARG A 59 -22.41 16.23 11.92
C ARG A 59 -22.48 15.92 13.41
N HIS A 60 -22.43 16.97 14.24
CA HIS A 60 -22.65 16.88 15.67
C HIS A 60 -24.08 17.36 15.98
N ARG A 61 -24.87 16.49 16.62
CA ARG A 61 -26.19 16.85 17.15
C ARG A 61 -26.04 17.31 18.59
N GLY A 62 -26.83 18.31 18.98
CA GLY A 62 -26.95 18.71 20.38
C GLY A 62 -27.68 17.64 21.19
N ALA A 63 -27.43 17.57 22.49
CA ALA A 63 -28.14 16.66 23.39
C ALA A 63 -29.61 17.11 23.60
N TRP A 64 -29.88 18.42 23.60
CA TRP A 64 -31.21 18.99 23.83
C TRP A 64 -32.04 19.21 22.57
N PHE A 65 -31.43 19.66 21.48
CA PHE A 65 -32.13 19.89 20.22
C PHE A 65 -31.69 18.85 19.21
N ARG A 66 -32.53 17.82 19.02
CA ARG A 66 -32.25 16.71 18.10
C ARG A 66 -32.30 17.11 16.62
N ASP A 67 -33.02 18.18 16.33
CA ASP A 67 -33.26 18.66 14.98
C ASP A 67 -32.15 19.59 14.47
N SER A 68 -31.45 20.28 15.37
CA SER A 68 -30.32 21.13 15.01
C SER A 68 -29.00 20.35 15.05
N PHE A 69 -28.23 20.47 13.97
CA PHE A 69 -26.93 19.84 13.83
C PHE A 69 -25.91 20.86 13.31
N ARG A 70 -24.69 20.80 13.83
CA ARG A 70 -23.54 21.51 13.24
C ARG A 70 -22.72 20.56 12.39
N ALA A 71 -22.15 21.07 11.30
CA ALA A 71 -21.14 20.34 10.55
C ALA A 71 -19.94 20.05 11.47
N CYS A 72 -19.33 18.87 11.33
CA CYS A 72 -18.08 18.60 12.04
C CYS A 72 -16.96 19.44 11.45
N ASP A 73 -16.32 20.30 12.24
CA ASP A 73 -15.25 21.20 11.75
C ASP A 73 -14.03 20.43 11.26
N ARG A 74 -13.72 19.29 11.90
CA ARG A 74 -12.53 18.48 11.58
C ARG A 74 -12.59 17.87 10.19
N CYS A 75 -13.75 17.31 9.81
CA CYS A 75 -13.95 16.75 8.47
C CYS A 75 -14.74 17.70 7.54
N GLY A 76 -15.12 18.88 8.04
CA GLY A 76 -15.92 19.87 7.35
C GLY A 76 -17.23 19.35 6.79
N GLY A 77 -17.96 18.55 7.57
CA GLY A 77 -19.27 18.00 7.18
C GLY A 77 -19.25 16.63 6.49
N GLN A 78 -18.07 16.09 6.17
CA GLN A 78 -17.95 14.93 5.25
C GLN A 78 -18.10 13.56 5.91
N GLY A 79 -17.87 13.46 7.22
CA GLY A 79 -17.90 12.19 7.96
C GLY A 79 -16.67 11.29 7.77
N ARG A 80 -15.83 11.57 6.77
CA ARG A 80 -14.68 10.75 6.36
C ARG A 80 -13.42 11.58 6.17
N GLU A 81 -12.30 11.02 6.58
CA GLU A 81 -10.96 11.62 6.55
C GLU A 81 -9.98 10.66 5.87
N TYR A 82 -8.88 11.17 5.31
CA TYR A 82 -7.86 10.32 4.69
C TYR A 82 -7.06 9.56 5.76
N ARG A 83 -6.64 8.33 5.46
CA ARG A 83 -5.72 7.57 6.31
C ARG A 83 -4.32 8.22 6.28
N ALA A 84 -3.54 8.07 7.35
CA ALA A 84 -2.12 8.44 7.30
C ALA A 84 -1.46 7.66 6.14
N PHE A 85 -0.63 8.34 5.34
CA PHE A 85 0.00 7.82 4.11
C PHE A 85 -0.92 7.57 2.90
N ALA A 86 -2.22 7.87 2.97
CA ALA A 86 -3.07 7.83 1.79
C ALA A 86 -2.74 9.01 0.86
N HIS A 87 -2.06 8.73 -0.25
CA HIS A 87 -1.88 9.69 -1.34
C HIS A 87 -3.26 10.05 -1.90
N ARG A 88 -3.61 11.33 -2.10
CA ARG A 88 -4.96 11.77 -2.54
C ARG A 88 -5.25 11.28 -3.96
N PRO A 89 -5.96 10.15 -4.19
CA PRO A 89 -6.12 9.61 -5.54
C PRO A 89 -7.26 10.33 -6.29
N TYR A 90 -8.18 10.93 -5.53
CA TYR A 90 -9.40 11.56 -6.05
C TYR A 90 -9.43 13.07 -5.75
N ALA A 91 -8.45 13.82 -6.25
CA ALA A 91 -8.48 15.29 -6.20
C ALA A 91 -9.74 15.87 -6.88
N GLN A 92 -10.27 15.19 -7.90
CA GLN A 92 -11.54 15.55 -8.55
C GLN A 92 -12.74 15.58 -7.58
N ASN A 93 -12.74 14.73 -6.55
CA ASN A 93 -13.81 14.71 -5.55
C ASN A 93 -13.79 15.97 -4.67
N GLU A 94 -12.65 16.64 -4.51
CA GLU A 94 -12.53 17.85 -3.69
C GLU A 94 -13.28 19.04 -4.29
N ARG A 95 -13.30 19.15 -5.63
CA ARG A 95 -14.09 20.17 -6.33
C ARG A 95 -15.60 19.94 -6.14
N LYS A 96 -16.08 18.69 -6.29
CA LYS A 96 -17.48 18.33 -5.97
C LYS A 96 -17.82 18.55 -4.48
N ARG A 97 -16.85 18.39 -3.58
CA ARG A 97 -17.03 18.67 -2.14
C ARG A 97 -17.14 20.16 -1.82
N ARG A 98 -16.43 21.04 -2.55
CA ARG A 98 -16.55 22.50 -2.40
C ARG A 98 -17.90 23.01 -2.88
N GLY A 99 -18.44 22.46 -3.97
CA GLY A 99 -19.76 22.87 -4.49
C GLY A 99 -20.99 22.39 -3.70
N ARG A 100 -20.80 21.59 -2.65
CA ARG A 100 -21.89 21.14 -1.74
C ARG A 100 -21.94 21.91 -0.40
N ARG A 101 -21.00 22.85 -0.19
CA ARG A 101 -21.04 23.78 0.95
C ARG A 101 -21.75 25.04 0.52
#